data_AF-A0A7Y4JRL3-F1
#
_entry.id   AF-A0A7Y4JRL3-F1
#
_cell.length_a   1.000
_cell.length_b   1.000
_cell.length_c   1.000
_cell.angle_alpha   90.00
_cell.angle_beta   90.00
_cell.angle_gamma   90.00
#
_symmetry.space_group_name_H-M   'P 1'
#
loop_
_entity.id
_entity.type
_entity.pdbx_description
1 polymer ?
#
loop_
_entity_poly.entity_id
_entity_poly.type
_entity_poly.pdbx_seq_one_letter_code
_entity_poly.pdbx_strand_id
1 'polypeptide(L)'
;MHQPFVTESQLEAIQQLLTEARGRFAPSELERFEQALLGAAGVVPRPQLAPLQDPAFYFPGLTARPWHEASRYPSVAATVELLESAAAGVREELLAVLETRQGFQRFPEGNQERADWNVVYLKGNSQKVLQNRELFPRTARLVDAIPRSGAGSMAMLSAVNPGGHIEPHCGPMNVRLTVHLGLVIPPDCRFRVGSESRTWQPGRCLVFDESFEHEVWNDSAQTRFVLLADLWHPELTDVEIELLERCDVILGKSGAVDQMVDAAQGRLDGQKWWA
;
A
#
# COMPACT_ATOMS: atom_id res chain seq x y z
N MET A 1 6.84 10.23 -24.95
CA MET A 1 6.48 11.41 -24.14
C MET A 1 5.54 10.89 -23.07
N HIS A 2 5.98 10.79 -21.81
CA HIS A 2 5.08 10.38 -20.73
C HIS A 2 4.01 11.46 -20.55
N GLN A 3 2.74 11.06 -20.44
CA GLN A 3 1.70 11.98 -20.03
C GLN A 3 2.01 12.48 -18.61
N PRO A 4 1.79 13.77 -18.31
CA PRO A 4 1.99 14.31 -16.97
C PRO A 4 1.08 13.59 -15.97
N PHE A 5 1.60 13.40 -14.75
CA PHE A 5 0.87 12.69 -13.68
C PHE A 5 -0.34 13.48 -13.17
N VAL A 6 -0.37 14.78 -13.41
CA VAL A 6 -1.41 15.71 -12.97
C VAL A 6 -2.10 16.36 -14.18
N THR A 7 -3.41 16.56 -14.08
CA THR A 7 -4.20 17.35 -15.03
C THR A 7 -3.97 18.85 -14.84
N GLU A 8 -4.42 19.67 -15.80
CA GLU A 8 -4.36 21.13 -15.69
C GLU A 8 -5.13 21.67 -14.48
N SER A 9 -6.35 21.15 -14.23
CA SER A 9 -7.15 21.52 -13.05
C SER A 9 -6.50 21.09 -11.73
N GLN A 10 -5.82 19.94 -11.70
CA GLN A 10 -5.06 19.50 -10.53
C GLN A 10 -3.84 20.39 -10.30
N LEU A 11 -3.20 20.85 -11.38
CA LEU A 11 -2.05 21.76 -11.29
C LEU A 11 -2.44 23.09 -10.65
N GLU A 12 -3.58 23.67 -11.01
CA GLU A 12 -4.09 24.90 -10.38
C GLU A 12 -4.33 24.72 -8.87
N ALA A 13 -4.99 23.63 -8.47
CA ALA A 13 -5.23 23.32 -7.06
C ALA A 13 -3.91 23.09 -6.29
N ILE A 14 -2.92 22.45 -6.91
CA ILE A 14 -1.57 22.27 -6.35
C ILE A 14 -0.86 23.62 -6.18
N GLN A 15 -0.97 24.54 -7.14
CA GLN A 15 -0.39 25.88 -7.03
C GLN A 15 -1.00 26.68 -5.87
N GLN A 16 -2.32 26.55 -5.67
CA GLN A 16 -2.99 27.15 -4.52
C GLN A 16 -2.48 26.55 -3.20
N LEU A 17 -2.37 25.22 -3.12
CA LEU A 17 -1.80 24.52 -1.97
C LEU A 17 -0.39 25.04 -1.64
N LEU A 18 0.47 25.20 -2.64
CA LEU A 18 1.83 25.73 -2.45
C LEU A 18 1.83 27.19 -1.98
N THR A 19 0.94 28.01 -2.51
CA THR A 19 0.81 29.42 -2.10
C THR A 19 0.44 29.52 -0.62
N GLU A 20 -0.52 28.70 -0.17
CA GLU A 20 -0.89 28.62 1.24
C GLU A 20 0.25 28.08 2.11
N ALA A 21 0.97 27.05 1.63
CA ALA A 21 2.09 26.44 2.35
C ALA A 21 3.24 27.44 2.57
N ARG A 22 3.57 28.27 1.56
CA ARG A 22 4.59 29.33 1.65
C ARG A 22 4.24 30.43 2.65
N GLY A 23 2.96 30.60 2.98
CA GLY A 23 2.52 31.49 4.06
C GLY A 23 2.64 30.89 5.47
N ARG A 24 2.85 29.57 5.58
CA ARG A 24 2.83 28.81 6.85
C ARG A 24 4.18 28.22 7.24
N PHE A 25 5.00 27.81 6.27
CA PHE A 25 6.22 27.03 6.50
C PHE A 25 7.46 27.71 5.89
N ALA A 26 8.64 27.38 6.43
CA ALA A 26 9.89 27.90 5.89
C ALA A 26 10.21 27.29 4.52
N PRO A 27 10.92 28.01 3.62
CA PRO A 27 11.29 27.48 2.31
C PRO A 27 12.02 26.12 2.35
N SER A 28 12.87 25.91 3.35
CA SER A 28 13.60 24.64 3.55
C SER A 28 12.70 23.44 3.88
N GLU A 29 11.53 23.68 4.47
CA GLU A 29 10.55 22.62 4.78
C GLU A 29 9.71 22.24 3.56
N LEU A 30 9.67 23.11 2.55
CA LEU A 30 8.89 22.94 1.32
C LEU A 30 9.72 22.43 0.14
N GLU A 31 11.05 22.52 0.21
CA GLU A 31 11.95 22.30 -0.92
C GLU A 31 11.72 20.95 -1.64
N ARG A 32 11.71 19.84 -0.90
CA ARG A 32 11.52 18.51 -1.50
C ARG A 32 10.12 18.32 -2.07
N PHE A 33 9.11 18.88 -1.41
CA PHE A 33 7.73 18.82 -1.86
C PHE A 33 7.53 19.61 -3.16
N GLU A 34 8.06 20.84 -3.24
CA GLU A 34 8.04 21.65 -4.47
C GLU A 34 8.77 20.94 -5.62
N GLN A 35 9.94 20.35 -5.36
CA GLN A 35 10.67 19.56 -6.36
C GLN A 35 9.86 18.35 -6.86
N ALA A 36 9.19 17.61 -5.96
CA ALA A 36 8.35 16.48 -6.33
C ALA A 36 7.19 16.90 -7.26
N LEU A 37 6.54 18.03 -6.97
CA LEU A 37 5.46 18.57 -7.78
C LEU A 37 5.92 19.05 -9.15
N LEU A 38 7.06 19.76 -9.23
CA LEU A 38 7.65 20.15 -10.51
C LEU A 38 7.98 18.94 -11.39
N GLY A 39 8.44 17.85 -10.77
CA GLY A 39 8.69 16.58 -11.46
C GLY A 39 7.41 15.93 -11.97
N ALA A 40 6.37 15.86 -11.11
CA ALA A 40 5.07 15.30 -11.47
C ALA A 40 4.35 16.09 -12.59
N ALA A 41 4.56 17.41 -12.63
CA ALA A 41 4.07 18.30 -13.68
C ALA A 41 4.91 18.28 -14.96
N GLY A 42 6.05 17.56 -14.98
CA GLY A 42 6.95 17.49 -16.12
C GLY A 42 7.74 18.78 -16.38
N VAL A 43 7.78 19.71 -15.42
CA VAL A 43 8.51 20.98 -15.53
C VAL A 43 10.01 20.76 -15.38
N VAL A 44 10.40 19.84 -14.49
CA VAL A 44 11.80 19.40 -14.36
C VAL A 44 11.95 17.97 -14.88
N PRO A 45 13.12 17.62 -15.46
CA PRO A 45 13.34 16.26 -15.92
C PRO A 45 13.30 15.28 -14.74
N ARG A 46 12.75 14.10 -14.99
CA ARG A 46 12.77 12.99 -14.02
C ARG A 46 14.24 12.64 -13.70
N PRO A 47 14.62 12.55 -12.41
CA PRO A 47 15.97 12.14 -12.06
C PRO A 47 16.23 10.69 -12.47
N GLN A 48 17.51 10.31 -12.56
CA GLN A 48 17.88 8.91 -12.66
C GLN A 48 17.53 8.20 -11.35
N LEU A 49 16.62 7.23 -11.42
CA LEU A 49 16.16 6.46 -10.27
C LEU A 49 17.04 5.22 -10.03
N ALA A 50 16.85 4.60 -8.86
CA ALA A 50 17.45 3.31 -8.58
C ALA A 50 16.98 2.26 -9.62
N PRO A 51 17.81 1.26 -9.96
CA PRO A 51 17.39 0.18 -10.86
C PRO A 51 16.09 -0.46 -10.38
N LEU A 52 15.16 -0.68 -11.32
CA LEU A 52 13.83 -1.24 -11.08
C LEU A 52 12.90 -0.37 -10.22
N GLN A 53 13.25 0.87 -9.89
CA GLN A 53 12.34 1.82 -9.25
C GLN A 53 11.66 2.69 -10.32
N ASP A 54 10.34 2.64 -10.41
CA ASP A 54 9.58 3.36 -11.45
C ASP A 54 8.23 3.94 -10.96
N PRO A 55 8.17 4.75 -9.89
CA PRO A 55 6.94 5.39 -9.45
C PRO A 55 6.53 6.52 -10.41
N ALA A 56 5.23 6.66 -10.62
CA ALA A 56 4.65 7.74 -11.41
C ALA A 56 4.82 9.12 -10.74
N PHE A 57 4.77 9.16 -9.40
CA PHE A 57 5.08 10.34 -8.59
C PHE A 57 6.31 10.06 -7.71
N TYR A 58 7.38 10.82 -7.90
CA TYR A 58 8.65 10.63 -7.21
C TYR A 58 8.94 11.77 -6.24
N PHE A 59 9.19 11.42 -4.98
CA PHE A 59 9.59 12.32 -3.92
C PHE A 59 11.11 12.22 -3.67
N PRO A 60 11.87 13.32 -3.79
CA PRO A 60 13.32 13.28 -3.73
C PRO A 60 13.85 13.08 -2.31
N GLY A 61 15.06 12.52 -2.19
CA GLY A 61 15.82 12.46 -0.94
C GLY A 61 15.35 11.41 0.07
N LEU A 62 14.44 10.52 -0.30
CA LEU A 62 14.10 9.33 0.50
C LEU A 62 15.07 8.19 0.17
N THR A 63 15.43 7.39 1.17
CA THR A 63 16.26 6.20 0.95
C THR A 63 15.54 5.21 0.04
N ALA A 64 16.02 5.08 -1.20
CA ALA A 64 15.52 4.11 -2.16
C ALA A 64 16.17 2.74 -1.97
N ARG A 65 15.44 1.78 -1.37
CA ARG A 65 15.83 0.37 -1.32
C ARG A 65 14.61 -0.52 -1.56
N PRO A 66 14.74 -1.65 -2.28
CA PRO A 66 13.61 -2.56 -2.47
C PRO A 66 13.15 -3.15 -1.14
N TRP A 67 14.08 -3.63 -0.32
CA TRP A 67 13.81 -4.19 1.01
C TRP A 67 14.34 -3.28 2.10
N HIS A 68 13.55 -3.14 3.17
CA HIS A 68 13.89 -2.33 4.33
C HIS A 68 14.00 -3.18 5.60
N GLU A 69 15.07 -2.98 6.35
CA GLU A 69 15.20 -3.56 7.70
C GLU A 69 14.48 -2.66 8.70
N ALA A 70 13.47 -3.23 9.38
CA ALA A 70 12.61 -2.46 10.28
C ALA A 70 13.38 -1.75 11.41
N SER A 71 14.47 -2.37 11.88
CA SER A 71 15.34 -1.85 12.93
C SER A 71 16.03 -0.52 12.58
N ARG A 72 16.06 -0.12 11.30
CA ARG A 72 16.62 1.17 10.86
C ARG A 72 15.75 2.36 11.29
N TYR A 73 14.46 2.15 11.51
CA TYR A 73 13.50 3.22 11.78
C TYR A 73 12.59 2.84 12.95
N PRO A 74 12.61 3.59 14.08
CA PRO A 74 11.80 3.26 15.26
C PRO A 74 10.30 3.10 14.97
N SER A 75 9.72 3.94 14.11
CA SER A 75 8.30 3.83 13.74
C SER A 75 7.99 2.55 12.96
N VAL A 76 8.90 2.10 12.10
CA VAL A 76 8.74 0.86 11.33
C VAL A 76 8.93 -0.36 12.24
N ALA A 77 9.93 -0.33 13.12
CA ALA A 77 10.13 -1.37 14.13
C ALA A 77 8.90 -1.52 15.04
N ALA A 78 8.32 -0.41 15.50
CA ALA A 78 7.08 -0.42 16.30
C ALA A 78 5.88 -1.01 15.54
N THR A 79 5.73 -0.69 14.25
CA THR A 79 4.70 -1.34 13.40
C THR A 79 4.92 -2.84 13.31
N VAL A 80 6.16 -3.28 13.04
CA VAL A 80 6.47 -4.71 12.93
C VAL A 80 6.19 -5.44 14.24
N GLU A 81 6.63 -4.91 15.38
CA GLU A 81 6.35 -5.49 16.69
C GLU A 81 4.84 -5.58 16.98
N LEU A 82 4.10 -4.50 16.69
CA LEU A 82 2.65 -4.45 16.83
C LEU A 82 1.96 -5.53 15.97
N LEU A 83 2.34 -5.66 14.70
CA LEU A 83 1.74 -6.61 13.78
C LEU A 83 2.11 -8.06 14.12
N GLU A 84 3.38 -8.35 14.39
CA GLU A 84 3.83 -9.71 14.72
C GLU A 84 3.24 -10.19 16.06
N SER A 85 3.13 -9.32 17.07
CA SER A 85 2.51 -9.67 18.36
C SER A 85 1.02 -9.99 18.25
N ALA A 86 0.31 -9.37 17.30
CA ALA A 86 -1.11 -9.59 17.05
C ALA A 86 -1.40 -10.71 16.02
N ALA A 87 -0.36 -11.28 15.38
CA ALA A 87 -0.50 -12.13 14.21
C ALA A 87 -1.41 -13.36 14.41
N ALA A 88 -1.32 -14.01 15.57
CA ALA A 88 -2.17 -15.15 15.89
C ALA A 88 -3.66 -14.77 15.92
N GLY A 89 -4.00 -13.61 16.50
CA GLY A 89 -5.37 -13.11 16.57
C GLY A 89 -5.92 -12.68 15.21
N VAL A 90 -5.10 -12.04 14.39
CA VAL A 90 -5.45 -11.68 13.00
C VAL A 90 -5.71 -12.95 12.18
N ARG A 91 -4.85 -13.96 12.31
CA ARG A 91 -5.01 -15.25 11.63
C ARG A 91 -6.28 -15.97 12.06
N GLU A 92 -6.58 -16.00 13.36
CA GLU A 92 -7.82 -16.61 13.87
C GLU A 92 -9.07 -15.92 13.30
N GLU A 93 -9.09 -14.57 13.29
CA GLU A 93 -10.19 -13.80 12.74
C GLU A 93 -10.37 -14.03 11.23
N LEU A 94 -9.27 -14.10 10.48
CA LEU A 94 -9.27 -14.49 9.07
C LEU A 94 -9.91 -15.86 8.85
N LEU A 95 -9.47 -16.88 9.58
CA LEU A 95 -10.01 -18.24 9.41
C LEU A 95 -11.50 -18.30 9.74
N ALA A 96 -11.95 -17.58 10.77
CA ALA A 96 -13.37 -17.51 11.13
C ALA A 96 -14.22 -16.86 10.02
N VAL A 97 -13.74 -15.78 9.39
CA VAL A 97 -14.44 -15.13 8.27
C VAL A 97 -14.45 -15.99 7.01
N LEU A 98 -13.40 -16.77 6.75
CA LEU A 98 -13.40 -17.72 5.64
C LEU A 98 -14.52 -18.77 5.83
N GLU A 99 -14.75 -19.29 7.03
CA GLU A 99 -15.85 -20.24 7.28
C GLU A 99 -17.23 -19.64 7.00
N THR A 100 -17.43 -18.35 7.25
CA THR A 100 -18.69 -17.65 6.92
C THR A 100 -18.81 -17.27 5.45
N ARG A 101 -17.73 -17.38 4.67
CA ARG A 101 -17.65 -17.04 3.23
C ARG A 101 -18.11 -15.62 2.95
N GLN A 102 -17.56 -14.64 3.67
CA GLN A 102 -17.93 -13.24 3.55
C GLN A 102 -16.71 -12.34 3.35
N GLY A 103 -16.95 -11.15 2.80
CA GLY A 103 -16.08 -9.98 2.90
C GLY A 103 -14.93 -9.92 1.90
N PHE A 104 -14.46 -11.06 1.40
CA PHE A 104 -13.50 -11.06 0.29
C PHE A 104 -14.17 -10.67 -1.02
N GLN A 105 -13.45 -9.87 -1.79
CA GLN A 105 -13.82 -9.50 -3.14
C GLN A 105 -12.63 -9.73 -4.07
N ARG A 106 -12.91 -9.93 -5.35
CA ARG A 106 -11.83 -10.00 -6.35
C ARG A 106 -11.16 -8.64 -6.46
N PHE A 107 -9.83 -8.61 -6.51
CA PHE A 107 -9.11 -7.38 -6.78
C PHE A 107 -9.56 -6.83 -8.15
N PRO A 108 -9.90 -5.54 -8.27
CA PRO A 108 -10.47 -5.01 -9.51
C PRO A 108 -9.54 -5.29 -10.70
N GLU A 109 -10.09 -5.97 -11.69
CA GLU A 109 -9.32 -6.51 -12.81
C GLU A 109 -8.78 -5.38 -13.69
N GLY A 110 -7.45 -5.38 -13.84
CA GLY A 110 -6.69 -4.78 -14.94
C GLY A 110 -5.82 -5.88 -15.58
N ASN A 111 -4.55 -5.59 -15.88
CA ASN A 111 -3.59 -6.54 -16.49
C ASN A 111 -3.18 -7.76 -15.61
N GLN A 112 -3.91 -8.06 -14.54
CA GLN A 112 -3.55 -9.06 -13.50
C GLN A 112 -4.49 -10.27 -13.51
N GLU A 113 -5.01 -10.67 -14.67
CA GLU A 113 -5.99 -11.77 -14.80
C GLU A 113 -5.48 -13.11 -14.26
N ARG A 114 -4.16 -13.35 -14.33
CA ARG A 114 -3.51 -14.58 -13.82
C ARG A 114 -3.30 -14.59 -12.31
N ALA A 115 -3.59 -13.50 -11.62
CA ALA A 115 -3.29 -13.36 -10.21
C ALA A 115 -4.21 -14.20 -9.31
N ASP A 116 -5.44 -14.49 -9.78
CA ASP A 116 -6.54 -15.02 -8.97
C ASP A 116 -6.51 -14.48 -7.53
N TRP A 117 -6.54 -13.14 -7.47
CA TRP A 117 -6.21 -12.33 -6.32
C TRP A 117 -7.47 -11.75 -5.70
N ASN A 118 -7.71 -12.09 -4.44
CA ASN A 118 -8.85 -11.62 -3.66
C ASN A 118 -8.36 -10.80 -2.47
N VAL A 119 -9.13 -9.78 -2.10
CA VAL A 119 -8.76 -8.81 -1.07
C VAL A 119 -9.91 -8.51 -0.12
N VAL A 120 -9.57 -8.03 1.08
CA VAL A 120 -10.49 -7.36 2.01
C VAL A 120 -9.85 -6.03 2.40
N TYR A 121 -10.40 -4.92 1.92
CA TYR A 121 -9.95 -3.60 2.36
C TYR A 121 -10.46 -3.32 3.77
N LEU A 122 -9.55 -3.03 4.72
CA LEU A 122 -9.88 -2.53 6.07
C LEU A 122 -9.74 -1.02 6.16
N LYS A 123 -8.89 -0.45 5.29
CA LYS A 123 -8.66 0.97 5.11
C LYS A 123 -8.18 1.22 3.68
N GLY A 124 -8.70 2.24 3.01
CA GLY A 124 -8.19 2.68 1.70
C GLY A 124 -8.17 4.21 1.61
N ASN A 125 -7.01 4.80 1.32
CA ASN A 125 -6.85 6.25 1.18
C ASN A 125 -7.54 7.05 2.29
N SER A 126 -7.30 6.67 3.55
CA SER A 126 -7.91 7.24 4.79
C SER A 126 -9.33 6.79 5.13
N GLN A 127 -10.06 6.17 4.21
CA GLN A 127 -11.44 5.74 4.46
C GLN A 127 -11.47 4.37 5.11
N LYS A 128 -12.26 4.26 6.17
CA LYS A 128 -12.51 3.00 6.88
C LYS A 128 -13.64 2.27 6.16
N VAL A 129 -13.35 1.08 5.64
CA VAL A 129 -14.37 0.25 4.99
C VAL A 129 -15.19 -0.47 6.06
N LEU A 130 -16.23 0.20 6.54
CA LEU A 130 -16.92 -0.16 7.79
C LEU A 130 -17.45 -1.61 7.78
N GLN A 131 -18.10 -2.04 6.71
CA GLN A 131 -18.62 -3.39 6.55
C GLN A 131 -17.56 -4.49 6.71
N ASN A 132 -16.38 -4.29 6.12
CA ASN A 132 -15.28 -5.25 6.28
C ASN A 132 -14.73 -5.21 7.70
N ARG A 133 -14.68 -4.03 8.31
CA ARG A 133 -14.18 -3.88 9.68
C ARG A 133 -15.13 -4.47 10.73
N GLU A 134 -16.42 -4.59 10.43
CA GLU A 134 -17.38 -5.33 11.26
C GLU A 134 -17.09 -6.84 11.26
N LEU A 135 -16.62 -7.38 10.14
CA LEU A 135 -16.16 -8.78 10.03
C LEU A 135 -14.80 -9.00 10.71
N PHE A 136 -13.96 -7.96 10.76
CA PHE A 136 -12.59 -8.00 11.28
C PHE A 136 -12.35 -7.01 12.44
N PRO A 137 -13.12 -7.05 13.55
CA PRO A 137 -13.07 -6.01 14.58
C PRO A 137 -11.75 -5.96 15.37
N ARG A 138 -11.02 -7.08 15.51
CA ARG A 138 -9.70 -7.09 16.16
C ARG A 138 -8.64 -6.54 15.20
N THR A 139 -8.64 -7.00 13.95
CA THR A 139 -7.70 -6.53 12.92
C THR A 139 -7.93 -5.06 12.58
N ALA A 140 -9.17 -4.58 12.57
CA ALA A 140 -9.50 -3.18 12.36
C ALA A 140 -8.90 -2.26 13.45
N ARG A 141 -8.96 -2.68 14.73
CA ARG A 141 -8.32 -1.95 15.83
C ARG A 141 -6.80 -1.99 15.74
N LEU A 142 -6.23 -3.10 15.30
CA LEU A 142 -4.79 -3.22 15.05
C LEU A 142 -4.36 -2.22 13.97
N VAL A 143 -5.08 -2.16 12.84
CA VAL A 143 -4.81 -1.22 11.74
C VAL A 143 -4.88 0.23 12.21
N ASP A 144 -5.84 0.58 13.06
CA ASP A 144 -5.96 1.95 13.62
C ASP A 144 -4.79 2.33 14.54
N ALA A 145 -4.08 1.35 15.12
CA ALA A 145 -2.96 1.56 16.01
C ALA A 145 -1.60 1.66 15.28
N ILE A 146 -1.56 1.44 13.96
CA ILE A 146 -0.32 1.46 13.20
C ILE A 146 0.24 2.89 13.13
N PRO A 147 1.47 3.14 13.64
CA PRO A 147 2.07 4.47 13.59
C PRO A 147 2.36 4.89 12.16
N ARG A 148 2.18 6.19 11.86
CA ARG A 148 2.41 6.78 10.52
C ARG A 148 1.62 6.11 9.38
N SER A 149 0.56 5.37 9.68
CA SER A 149 -0.45 4.96 8.70
C SER A 149 -1.54 6.03 8.64
N GLY A 150 -1.18 7.22 8.15
CA GLY A 150 -2.00 8.44 8.15
C GLY A 150 -3.02 8.50 7.01
N ALA A 151 -3.41 9.70 6.59
CA ALA A 151 -4.25 9.83 5.42
C ALA A 151 -3.51 9.31 4.17
N GLY A 152 -4.25 8.86 3.17
CA GLY A 152 -3.72 8.22 1.98
C GLY A 152 -3.32 6.75 2.17
N SER A 153 -2.92 6.28 3.37
CA SER A 153 -2.46 4.90 3.54
C SER A 153 -3.56 3.85 3.33
N MET A 154 -3.16 2.65 2.93
CA MET A 154 -4.02 1.49 2.73
C MET A 154 -3.69 0.37 3.73
N ALA A 155 -4.71 -0.42 4.11
CA ALA A 155 -4.53 -1.68 4.81
C ALA A 155 -5.56 -2.70 4.33
N MET A 156 -5.12 -3.89 3.94
CA MET A 156 -5.98 -4.94 3.42
C MET A 156 -5.46 -6.35 3.72
N LEU A 157 -6.37 -7.31 3.82
CA LEU A 157 -6.03 -8.71 3.67
C LEU A 157 -5.90 -9.02 2.18
N SER A 158 -4.89 -9.80 1.83
CA SER A 158 -4.57 -10.18 0.46
C SER A 158 -4.45 -11.70 0.39
N ALA A 159 -5.21 -12.30 -0.51
CA ALA A 159 -5.29 -13.73 -0.74
C ALA A 159 -4.96 -14.05 -2.20
N VAL A 160 -3.89 -14.82 -2.42
CA VAL A 160 -3.50 -15.27 -3.76
C VAL A 160 -3.73 -16.77 -3.82
N ASN A 161 -4.59 -17.21 -4.73
CA ASN A 161 -4.97 -18.61 -4.88
C ASN A 161 -3.86 -19.47 -5.54
N PRO A 162 -3.99 -20.81 -5.51
CA PRO A 162 -3.06 -21.72 -6.20
C PRO A 162 -2.85 -21.36 -7.66
N GLY A 163 -1.58 -21.33 -8.10
CA GLY A 163 -1.19 -20.94 -9.46
C GLY A 163 -1.28 -19.42 -9.73
N GLY A 164 -1.68 -18.62 -8.74
CA GLY A 164 -1.80 -17.18 -8.87
C GLY A 164 -0.44 -16.51 -9.09
N HIS A 165 -0.36 -15.65 -10.10
CA HIS A 165 0.82 -14.85 -10.44
C HIS A 165 0.42 -13.39 -10.62
N ILE A 166 0.92 -12.53 -9.71
CA ILE A 166 0.82 -11.08 -9.87
C ILE A 166 2.05 -10.64 -10.66
N GLU A 167 1.81 -10.21 -11.89
CA GLU A 167 2.81 -9.77 -12.86
C GLU A 167 3.63 -8.58 -12.33
N PRO A 168 4.86 -8.36 -12.83
CA PRO A 168 5.72 -7.26 -12.41
C PRO A 168 5.04 -5.90 -12.52
N HIS A 169 5.05 -5.13 -11.43
CA HIS A 169 4.51 -3.77 -11.40
C HIS A 169 5.21 -2.92 -10.33
N CYS A 170 5.07 -1.60 -10.45
CA CYS A 170 5.50 -0.64 -9.43
C CYS A 170 4.29 0.06 -8.83
N GLY A 171 4.36 0.33 -7.53
CA GLY A 171 3.47 1.24 -6.84
C GLY A 171 3.65 2.67 -7.37
N PRO A 172 2.61 3.51 -7.29
CA PRO A 172 2.58 4.80 -7.96
C PRO A 172 3.48 5.86 -7.32
N MET A 173 3.94 5.66 -6.08
CA MET A 173 4.65 6.64 -5.27
C MET A 173 5.72 5.98 -4.39
N ASN A 174 6.87 6.65 -4.19
CA ASN A 174 7.93 6.22 -3.24
C ASN A 174 7.79 6.83 -1.83
N VAL A 175 6.66 7.47 -1.54
CA VAL A 175 6.40 8.16 -0.26
C VAL A 175 5.96 7.20 0.85
N ARG A 176 5.95 5.88 0.58
CA ARG A 176 5.46 4.86 1.51
C ARG A 176 6.40 3.67 1.57
N LEU A 177 6.39 3.02 2.73
CA LEU A 177 6.83 1.65 2.88
C LEU A 177 5.61 0.77 3.13
N THR A 178 5.61 -0.42 2.56
CA THR A 178 4.54 -1.41 2.74
C THR A 178 5.05 -2.55 3.61
N VAL A 179 4.25 -2.93 4.61
CA VAL A 179 4.54 -4.04 5.51
C VAL A 179 3.61 -5.20 5.20
N HIS A 180 4.16 -6.39 4.93
CA HIS A 180 3.41 -7.63 4.76
C HIS A 180 3.58 -8.54 5.98
N LEU A 181 2.53 -8.74 6.77
CA LEU A 181 2.46 -9.77 7.81
C LEU A 181 1.97 -11.10 7.21
N GLY A 182 2.79 -12.15 7.31
CA GLY A 182 2.39 -13.49 6.86
C GLY A 182 1.36 -14.15 7.80
N LEU A 183 0.22 -14.60 7.28
CA LEU A 183 -0.84 -15.24 8.09
C LEU A 183 -0.96 -16.73 7.82
N VAL A 184 -1.17 -17.11 6.56
CA VAL A 184 -1.22 -18.49 6.09
C VAL A 184 -0.32 -18.56 4.87
N ILE A 185 0.87 -19.14 5.05
CA ILE A 185 1.91 -19.18 4.02
C ILE A 185 2.17 -20.65 3.64
N PRO A 186 1.64 -21.12 2.50
CA PRO A 186 1.98 -22.43 1.98
C PRO A 186 3.40 -22.45 1.39
N PRO A 187 3.98 -23.65 1.12
CA PRO A 187 5.27 -23.76 0.44
C PRO A 187 5.22 -23.11 -0.96
N ASP A 188 6.37 -22.91 -1.59
CA ASP A 188 6.47 -22.48 -3.00
C ASP A 188 5.81 -21.12 -3.33
N CYS A 189 5.62 -20.27 -2.31
CA CYS A 189 5.31 -18.86 -2.46
C CYS A 189 6.59 -18.03 -2.62
N ARG A 190 6.63 -17.14 -3.61
CA ARG A 190 7.77 -16.24 -3.86
C ARG A 190 7.32 -14.78 -3.95
N PHE A 191 8.16 -13.88 -3.46
CA PHE A 191 7.97 -12.44 -3.56
C PHE A 191 9.28 -11.78 -3.98
N ARG A 192 9.32 -11.19 -5.18
CA ARG A 192 10.46 -10.41 -5.65
C ARG A 192 10.15 -8.93 -5.48
N VAL A 193 11.11 -8.18 -4.94
CA VAL A 193 11.11 -6.71 -4.95
C VAL A 193 12.48 -6.25 -5.44
N GLY A 194 12.50 -5.48 -6.51
CA GLY A 194 13.72 -5.20 -7.27
C GLY A 194 14.36 -6.51 -7.77
N SER A 195 15.64 -6.70 -7.44
CA SER A 195 16.42 -7.88 -7.84
C SER A 195 16.47 -9.00 -6.79
N GLU A 196 15.87 -8.79 -5.61
CA GLU A 196 15.94 -9.74 -4.49
C GLU A 196 14.58 -10.39 -4.24
N SER A 197 14.57 -11.72 -4.12
CA SER A 197 13.40 -12.50 -3.76
C SER A 197 13.44 -12.93 -2.29
N ARG A 198 12.33 -12.75 -1.59
CA ARG A 198 12.07 -13.26 -0.23
C ARG A 198 10.81 -14.12 -0.22
N THR A 199 10.63 -14.88 0.85
CA THR A 199 9.40 -15.64 1.13
C THR A 199 8.85 -15.20 2.47
N TRP A 200 7.53 -15.06 2.56
CA TRP A 200 6.86 -14.78 3.82
C TRP A 200 7.07 -15.92 4.83
N GLN A 201 7.03 -15.59 6.12
CA GLN A 201 6.95 -16.58 7.18
C GLN A 201 5.68 -16.31 8.00
N PRO A 202 4.95 -17.36 8.43
CA PRO A 202 3.79 -17.17 9.31
C PRO A 202 4.17 -16.38 10.56
N GLY A 203 3.42 -15.33 10.85
CA GLY A 203 3.63 -14.44 12.00
C GLY A 203 4.79 -13.46 11.88
N ARG A 204 5.44 -13.36 10.72
CA ARG A 204 6.55 -12.42 10.48
C ARG A 204 6.22 -11.38 9.44
N CYS A 205 6.80 -10.20 9.61
CA CYS A 205 6.68 -9.09 8.68
C CYS A 205 7.83 -9.07 7.66
N LEU A 206 7.49 -8.70 6.43
CA LEU A 206 8.42 -8.17 5.44
C LEU A 206 8.14 -6.66 5.27
N VAL A 207 9.17 -5.84 5.07
CA VAL A 207 9.04 -4.41 4.81
C VAL A 207 9.75 -4.06 3.51
N PHE A 208 9.05 -3.39 2.60
CA PHE A 208 9.56 -3.07 1.26
C PHE A 208 9.01 -1.74 0.76
N ASP A 209 9.68 -1.18 -0.25
CA ASP A 209 9.23 -0.01 -0.99
C ASP A 209 8.55 -0.48 -2.27
N GLU A 210 7.22 -0.34 -2.35
CA GLU A 210 6.45 -0.78 -3.52
C GLU A 210 6.75 0.03 -4.78
N SER A 211 7.43 1.19 -4.69
CA SER A 211 7.87 1.94 -5.87
C SER A 211 8.94 1.21 -6.69
N PHE A 212 9.56 0.18 -6.12
CA PHE A 212 10.35 -0.80 -6.85
C PHE A 212 9.45 -1.86 -7.49
N GLU A 213 9.84 -2.29 -8.69
CA GLU A 213 9.17 -3.36 -9.41
C GLU A 213 9.13 -4.60 -8.54
N HIS A 214 7.93 -5.14 -8.38
CA HIS A 214 7.70 -6.29 -7.54
C HIS A 214 6.72 -7.27 -8.20
N GLU A 215 6.88 -8.54 -7.84
CA GLU A 215 6.25 -9.66 -8.51
C GLU A 215 6.02 -10.81 -7.52
N VAL A 216 4.88 -11.48 -7.65
CA VAL A 216 4.40 -12.42 -6.64
C VAL A 216 3.90 -13.69 -7.30
N TRP A 217 4.29 -14.84 -6.73
CA TRP A 217 3.83 -16.16 -7.16
C TRP A 217 3.28 -16.96 -5.99
N ASN A 218 2.22 -17.72 -6.24
CA ASN A 218 1.78 -18.81 -5.40
C ASN A 218 1.76 -20.11 -6.23
N ASP A 219 2.89 -20.80 -6.31
CA ASP A 219 3.00 -22.09 -7.03
C ASP A 219 2.54 -23.28 -6.16
N SER A 220 1.95 -23.00 -5.00
CA SER A 220 1.46 -24.00 -4.06
C SER A 220 0.07 -24.50 -4.43
N ALA A 221 -0.37 -25.57 -3.74
CA ALA A 221 -1.74 -26.08 -3.85
C ALA A 221 -2.75 -25.43 -2.88
N GLN A 222 -2.34 -24.43 -2.10
CA GLN A 222 -3.18 -23.76 -1.09
C GLN A 222 -3.20 -22.25 -1.29
N THR A 223 -4.24 -21.58 -0.84
CA THR A 223 -4.31 -20.11 -0.90
C THR A 223 -3.35 -19.49 0.12
N ARG A 224 -2.58 -18.47 -0.31
CA ARG A 224 -1.68 -17.71 0.57
C ARG A 224 -2.35 -16.43 1.04
N PHE A 225 -2.29 -16.18 2.35
CA PHE A 225 -2.91 -15.01 2.98
C PHE A 225 -1.88 -14.15 3.71
N VAL A 226 -1.92 -12.85 3.46
CA VAL A 226 -1.13 -11.82 4.17
C VAL A 226 -2.03 -10.66 4.58
N LEU A 227 -1.70 -10.00 5.69
CA LEU A 227 -2.17 -8.65 5.98
C LEU A 227 -1.12 -7.69 5.47
N LEU A 228 -1.50 -6.70 4.67
CA LEU A 228 -0.61 -5.63 4.26
C LEU A 228 -1.09 -4.27 4.75
N ALA A 229 -0.14 -3.40 5.08
CA ALA A 229 -0.41 -2.04 5.53
C ALA A 229 0.69 -1.08 5.08
N ASP A 230 0.28 0.09 4.63
CA ASP A 230 1.17 1.17 4.24
C ASP A 230 1.51 2.08 5.42
N LEU A 231 2.75 2.55 5.42
CA LEU A 231 3.28 3.56 6.32
C LEU A 231 3.86 4.70 5.48
N TRP A 232 3.68 5.95 5.91
CA TRP A 232 4.48 7.05 5.37
C TRP A 232 5.97 6.72 5.51
N HIS A 233 6.75 7.00 4.46
CA HIS A 233 8.19 6.75 4.46
C HIS A 233 8.82 7.44 5.68
N PRO A 234 9.65 6.75 6.48
CA PRO A 234 10.08 7.25 7.78
C PRO A 234 10.94 8.53 7.72
N GLU A 235 11.48 8.86 6.55
CA GLU A 235 12.29 10.06 6.27
C GLU A 235 11.48 11.28 5.76
N LEU A 236 10.16 11.15 5.68
CA LEU A 236 9.27 12.30 5.49
C LEU A 236 9.11 13.08 6.80
N THR A 237 9.05 14.40 6.71
CA THR A 237 8.70 15.28 7.83
C THR A 237 7.18 15.34 8.02
N ASP A 238 6.73 15.84 9.18
CA ASP A 238 5.29 16.04 9.43
C ASP A 238 4.69 17.08 8.47
N VAL A 239 5.45 18.11 8.09
CA VAL A 239 5.03 19.12 7.09
C VAL A 239 4.83 18.46 5.73
N GLU A 240 5.77 17.62 5.29
CA GLU A 240 5.65 16.91 4.01
C GLU A 240 4.49 15.93 4.02
N ILE A 241 4.26 15.22 5.13
CA ILE A 241 3.08 14.36 5.30
C ILE A 241 1.79 15.19 5.17
N GLU A 242 1.67 16.31 5.89
CA GLU A 242 0.48 17.17 5.82
C GLU A 242 0.20 17.60 4.36
N LEU A 243 1.24 18.01 3.64
CA LEU A 243 1.10 18.46 2.25
C LEU A 243 0.77 17.31 1.29
N LEU A 244 1.38 16.13 1.48
CA LEU A 244 1.08 14.92 0.69
C LEU A 244 -0.35 14.45 0.92
N GLU A 245 -0.85 14.49 2.15
CA GLU A 245 -2.24 14.15 2.49
C GLU A 245 -3.22 15.09 1.78
N ARG A 246 -2.92 16.38 1.73
CA ARG A 246 -3.73 17.36 0.97
C ARG A 246 -3.63 17.13 -0.54
N CYS A 247 -2.47 16.75 -1.04
CA CYS A 247 -2.29 16.38 -2.44
C CYS A 247 -3.09 15.13 -2.83
N ASP A 248 -3.15 14.10 -1.99
CA ASP A 248 -3.94 12.89 -2.27
C ASP A 248 -5.44 13.21 -2.46
N VAL A 249 -5.97 14.22 -1.75
CA VAL A 249 -7.32 14.74 -1.97
C VAL A 249 -7.47 15.41 -3.34
N ILE A 250 -6.53 16.28 -3.72
CA ILE A 250 -6.53 16.98 -5.02
C ILE A 250 -6.44 16.00 -6.18
N LEU A 251 -5.64 14.94 -6.03
CA LEU A 251 -5.44 13.91 -7.05
C LEU A 251 -6.65 12.97 -7.20
N GLY A 252 -7.73 13.17 -6.42
CA GLY A 252 -8.94 12.36 -6.50
C GLY A 252 -8.74 10.93 -5.98
N LYS A 253 -7.71 10.69 -5.17
CA LYS A 253 -7.47 9.37 -4.58
C LYS A 253 -8.41 9.07 -3.41
N SER A 254 -8.99 10.10 -2.79
CA SER A 254 -10.04 9.94 -1.78
C SER A 254 -11.32 9.39 -2.41
N GLY A 255 -11.91 8.33 -1.86
CA GLY A 255 -13.15 7.72 -2.39
C GLY A 255 -12.97 6.60 -3.42
N ALA A 256 -11.79 6.46 -4.02
CA ALA A 256 -11.56 5.45 -5.07
C ALA A 256 -11.70 4.01 -4.55
N VAL A 257 -11.23 3.75 -3.32
CA VAL A 257 -11.31 2.42 -2.71
C VAL A 257 -12.74 2.05 -2.35
N ASP A 258 -13.55 2.98 -1.84
CA ASP A 258 -14.97 2.73 -1.55
C ASP A 258 -15.73 2.35 -2.83
N GLN A 259 -15.50 3.06 -3.94
CA GLN A 259 -16.10 2.71 -5.23
C GLN A 259 -15.68 1.32 -5.73
N MET A 260 -14.40 0.95 -5.54
CA MET A 260 -13.89 -0.38 -5.89
C MET A 260 -14.51 -1.47 -5.01
N VAL A 261 -14.64 -1.22 -3.71
CA VAL A 261 -15.32 -2.10 -2.76
C VAL A 261 -16.77 -2.28 -3.13
N ASP A 262 -17.53 -1.20 -3.26
CA ASP A 262 -18.95 -1.23 -3.59
C ASP A 262 -19.21 -1.96 -4.92
N ALA A 263 -18.36 -1.74 -5.93
CA ALA A 263 -18.52 -2.37 -7.25
C ALA A 263 -18.27 -3.89 -7.22
N ALA A 264 -17.38 -4.37 -6.35
CA ALA A 264 -16.97 -5.77 -6.25
C ALA A 264 -17.64 -6.53 -5.10
N GLN A 265 -18.40 -5.84 -4.26
CA GLN A 265 -19.00 -6.37 -3.05
C GLN A 265 -19.95 -7.54 -3.32
N GLY A 266 -19.91 -8.54 -2.42
CA GLY A 266 -20.82 -9.67 -2.43
C GLY A 266 -20.59 -10.71 -3.52
N ARG A 267 -19.68 -10.47 -4.47
CA ARG A 267 -19.46 -11.37 -5.62
C ARG A 267 -18.91 -12.73 -5.22
N LEU A 268 -18.16 -12.81 -4.12
CA LEU A 268 -17.62 -14.06 -3.58
C LEU A 268 -18.43 -14.59 -2.39
N ASP A 269 -19.44 -13.85 -1.91
CA ASP A 269 -20.16 -14.20 -0.70
C ASP A 269 -20.92 -15.53 -0.86
N GLY A 270 -20.82 -16.38 0.15
CA GLY A 270 -21.40 -17.74 0.15
C GLY A 270 -20.65 -18.77 -0.69
N GLN A 271 -19.65 -18.37 -1.48
CA GLN A 271 -18.85 -19.26 -2.34
C GLN A 271 -17.53 -19.65 -1.68
N LYS A 272 -17.09 -20.90 -1.89
CA LYS A 272 -15.73 -21.31 -1.53
C LYS A 272 -14.81 -21.01 -2.71
N TRP A 273 -13.99 -19.98 -2.58
CA TRP A 273 -13.06 -19.51 -3.62
C TRP A 273 -11.58 -19.76 -3.28
N TRP A 274 -11.27 -20.17 -2.04
CA TRP A 274 -9.92 -20.48 -1.59
C TRP A 274 -9.71 -21.99 -1.47
N ALA A 275 -8.45 -22.42 -1.57
CA ALA A 275 -8.00 -23.81 -1.45
C ALA A 275 -7.35 -24.07 -0.09
#